data_AF-A0A6N7P3S1-F1
#
_entry.id   AF-A0A6N7P3S1-F1
#
_cell.length_a   1.000
_cell.length_b   1.000
_cell.length_c   1.000
_cell.angle_alpha   90.00
_cell.angle_beta   90.00
_cell.angle_gamma   90.00
#
_symmetry.space_group_name_H-M   'P 1'
#
loop_
_entity.id
_entity.type
_entity.pdbx_description
1 polymer ?
#
loop_
_entity_poly.entity_id
_entity_poly.type
_entity_poly.pdbx_seq_one_letter_code
_entity_poly.pdbx_strand_id
1 'polypeptide(L)' 'MAAKKFNELLKEKTNGELTLKLFPDSTLGNAQAMISGVRGGTIDMEMSGSNNFTGLAPVFNLLDVPFLFRDTAHA' A
#
# COMPACT_ATOMS: atom_id res chain seq x y z
N MET A 1 -5.89 -10.17 -2.70
CA MET A 1 -5.21 -11.13 -3.61
C MET A 1 -3.78 -10.72 -3.93
N ALA A 2 -3.49 -9.45 -4.23
CA ALA A 2 -2.12 -8.95 -4.48
C ALA A 2 -1.12 -9.23 -3.32
N ALA A 3 -1.47 -8.94 -2.07
CA ALA A 3 -0.57 -9.17 -0.93
C ALA A 3 -0.19 -10.65 -0.73
N LYS A 4 -1.09 -11.59 -1.07
CA LYS A 4 -0.78 -13.02 -1.05
C LYS A 4 0.23 -13.37 -2.13
N LYS A 5 0.03 -12.85 -3.35
CA LYS A 5 0.98 -13.05 -4.46
C LYS A 5 2.34 -12.43 -4.16
N PHE A 6 2.36 -11.25 -3.54
CA PHE A 6 3.59 -10.61 -3.11
C PHE A 6 4.34 -11.49 -2.09
N ASN A 7 3.65 -12.10 -1.13
CA ASN A 7 4.26 -13.06 -0.19
C ASN A 7 4.85 -14.29 -0.89
N GLU A 8 4.18 -14.85 -1.91
CA GLU A 8 4.71 -15.96 -2.71
C GLU A 8 6.02 -15.56 -3.41
N LEU A 9 6.02 -14.43 -4.11
CA LEU A 9 7.19 -13.93 -4.83
C LEU A 9 8.33 -13.54 -3.89
N LEU A 10 8.01 -12.99 -2.72
CA LEU A 10 9.00 -12.66 -1.70
C LEU A 10 9.72 -13.93 -1.23
N LYS A 11 8.95 -14.97 -0.91
CA LYS A 11 9.52 -16.27 -0.51
C LYS A 11 10.39 -16.86 -1.60
N GLU A 12 9.92 -16.85 -2.85
CA GLU A 12 10.67 -17.35 -4.00
C GLU A 12 12.00 -16.61 -4.19
N LYS A 13 11.95 -15.27 -4.19
CA LYS A 13 13.13 -14.43 -4.46
C LYS A 13 14.14 -14.38 -3.32
N THR A 14 13.72 -14.70 -2.11
CA THR A 14 14.57 -14.68 -0.91
C THR A 14 14.93 -16.07 -0.42
N ASN A 15 14.65 -17.12 -1.21
CA ASN A 15 14.86 -18.52 -0.81
C ASN A 15 14.23 -18.85 0.56
N GLY A 16 13.08 -18.23 0.87
CA GLY A 16 12.35 -18.41 2.11
C GLY A 16 12.85 -17.60 3.31
N GLU A 17 13.90 -16.79 3.17
CA GLU A 17 14.42 -15.96 4.26
C GLU A 17 13.41 -14.91 4.73
N LEU A 18 12.63 -14.33 3.80
CA LEU A 18 11.59 -13.35 4.12
C LEU A 18 10.18 -13.93 3.92
N THR A 19 9.29 -13.62 4.87
CA THR A 19 7.86 -13.95 4.79
C THR A 19 7.01 -12.78 5.29
N LEU A 20 5.77 -12.69 4.82
CA LEU A 20 4.81 -11.68 5.26
C LEU A 20 3.75 -12.29 6.18
N LYS A 21 3.48 -11.61 7.28
CA LYS A 21 2.27 -11.79 8.07
C LYS A 21 1.23 -10.76 7.62
N LEU A 22 0.10 -11.24 7.12
CA LEU A 22 -0.95 -10.39 6.57
C LEU A 22 -2.00 -10.06 7.64
N PHE A 23 -2.39 -8.80 7.73
CA PHE A 23 -3.46 -8.31 8.60
C PHE A 23 -4.54 -7.61 7.74
N PRO A 24 -5.47 -8.36 7.13
CA PRO A 24 -6.49 -7.81 6.24
C PRO A 24 -7.59 -7.07 7.01
N ASP A 25 -8.56 -6.53 6.27
CA ASP A 25 -9.84 -6.04 6.80
C ASP A 25 -9.72 -4.99 7.92
N SER A 26 -8.73 -4.10 7.79
CA SER A 26 -8.45 -3.04 8.77
C SER A 26 -8.17 -3.55 10.19
N THR A 27 -7.65 -4.77 10.34
CA THR A 27 -7.34 -5.37 11.66
C THR A 27 -6.35 -4.52 12.48
N LEU A 28 -5.47 -3.76 11.81
CA LEU A 28 -4.51 -2.85 12.44
C LEU A 28 -4.99 -1.38 12.46
N GLY A 29 -6.26 -1.13 12.12
CA GLY A 29 -6.85 0.20 12.01
C GLY A 29 -7.10 0.65 10.58
N ASN A 30 -7.57 1.89 10.43
CA ASN A 30 -7.81 2.52 9.13
C ASN A 30 -6.49 2.92 8.44
N ALA A 31 -6.58 3.37 7.19
CA ALA A 31 -5.41 3.78 6.39
C ALA A 31 -4.51 4.79 7.10
N GLN A 32 -5.07 5.82 7.74
CA GLN A 32 -4.29 6.86 8.44
C GLN A 32 -3.51 6.30 9.64
N ALA A 33 -4.14 5.40 10.40
CA ALA A 33 -3.49 4.72 11.52
C ALA A 33 -2.35 3.82 11.02
N MET A 34 -2.58 3.05 9.96
CA MET A 34 -1.56 2.17 9.38
C MET A 34 -0.39 2.95 8.77
N ILE A 35 -0.65 4.03 8.02
CA ILE A 35 0.38 4.93 7.48
C ILE A 35 1.24 5.50 8.62
N SER A 36 0.60 5.92 9.72
CA SER A 36 1.32 6.40 10.90
C SER A 36 2.15 5.29 11.56
N GLY A 37 1.64 4.06 11.60
CA GLY A 37 2.37 2.88 12.07
C GLY A 37 3.60 2.57 11.24
N VAL A 38 3.52 2.70 9.91
CA VAL A 38 4.68 2.56 9.02
C VAL A 38 5.72 3.65 9.29
N ARG A 39 5.27 4.92 9.38
CA ARG A 39 6.18 6.05 9.70
C ARG A 39 6.81 5.93 11.08
N GLY A 40 6.10 5.33 12.03
CA GLY A 40 6.56 5.07 13.39
C GLY A 40 7.38 3.79 13.54
N GLY A 41 7.48 2.96 12.50
CA GLY A 41 8.22 1.70 12.52
C GLY A 41 7.55 0.55 13.28
N THR A 42 6.25 0.66 13.61
CA THR A 42 5.50 -0.43 14.26
C THR A 42 4.81 -1.36 13.26
N ILE A 43 4.71 -0.93 12.00
CA ILE A 43 4.24 -1.71 10.86
C ILE A 43 5.31 -1.63 9.77
N ASP A 44 5.73 -2.75 9.19
CA ASP A 44 6.78 -2.73 8.16
C ASP A 44 6.27 -2.17 6.83
N MET A 45 5.04 -2.53 6.45
CA MET A 45 4.42 -2.14 5.18
C MET A 45 2.90 -2.04 5.30
N GLU A 46 2.31 -1.09 4.57
CA GLU A 46 0.88 -0.98 4.34
C GLU A 46 0.60 -0.70 2.85
N MET A 47 -0.64 -0.89 2.42
CA MET A 47 -1.06 -0.60 1.04
C MET A 47 -2.35 0.22 1.08
N SER A 48 -2.25 1.48 0.65
CA SER A 48 -3.35 2.44 0.60
C SER A 48 -3.43 3.11 -0.77
N GLY A 49 -4.62 3.65 -1.09
CA GLY A 49 -4.81 4.52 -2.25
C GLY A 49 -4.08 5.87 -2.10
N SER A 50 -3.72 6.47 -3.23
CA SER A 50 -3.07 7.80 -3.36
C SER A 50 -3.73 8.87 -2.51
N ASN A 51 -5.06 8.89 -2.51
CA ASN A 51 -5.89 9.84 -1.77
C ASN A 51 -5.57 9.90 -0.26
N ASN A 52 -5.12 8.80 0.35
CA ASN A 52 -4.77 8.74 1.78
C ASN A 52 -3.45 9.45 2.11
N PHE A 53 -2.65 9.80 1.10
CA PHE A 53 -1.36 10.47 1.27
C PHE A 53 -1.40 11.98 0.99
N THR A 54 -2.55 12.51 0.57
CA THR A 54 -2.72 13.92 0.16
C THR A 54 -2.40 14.92 1.28
N GLY A 55 -2.70 14.58 2.55
CA GLY A 55 -2.31 15.38 3.71
C GLY A 55 -0.82 15.34 4.04
N LEU A 56 -0.08 14.35 3.55
CA LEU A 56 1.37 14.21 3.73
C LEU A 56 2.16 14.82 2.57
N ALA A 57 1.66 14.62 1.35
CA ALA A 57 2.26 15.13 0.13
C ALA A 57 1.13 15.58 -0.83
N PRO A 58 0.82 16.89 -0.89
CA PRO A 58 -0.29 17.42 -1.67
C PRO A 58 -0.24 17.10 -3.16
N VAL A 59 0.94 16.77 -3.70
CA VAL A 59 1.14 16.34 -5.09
C VAL A 59 0.31 15.09 -5.45
N PHE A 60 0.00 14.23 -4.49
CA PHE A 60 -0.83 13.05 -4.74
C PHE A 60 -2.26 13.38 -5.17
N ASN A 61 -2.77 14.58 -4.83
CA ASN A 61 -4.09 15.03 -5.31
C ASN A 61 -4.18 15.06 -6.84
N LEU A 62 -3.03 15.21 -7.54
CA LEU A 62 -3.01 15.20 -9.00
C LEU A 62 -3.53 13.87 -9.55
N LEU A 63 -3.22 12.74 -8.92
CA LEU A 63 -3.60 11.41 -9.40
C LEU A 63 -5.11 11.14 -9.26
N ASP A 64 -5.80 11.92 -8.45
CA ASP A 64 -7.23 11.73 -8.13
C ASP A 64 -8.14 12.70 -8.91
N VAL A 65 -7.60 13.48 -9.86
CA VAL A 65 -8.37 14.39 -10.71
C VAL A 65 -9.32 13.59 -11.63
N PRO A 66 -10.63 13.88 -11.63
CA PRO A 66 -11.58 13.19 -12.50
C PRO A 66 -11.18 13.27 -13.98
N PHE A 67 -11.28 12.16 -14.70
CA PHE A 67 -10.95 12.03 -16.12
C PHE A 67 -9.48 12.29 -16.51
N LEU A 68 -8.56 12.27 -15.53
CA LEU A 68 -7.12 12.42 -15.82
C LEU A 68 -6.61 11.33 -16.77
N PHE A 69 -7.02 10.09 -16.53
CA PHE A 69 -6.67 8.94 -17.36
C PHE A 69 -7.83 8.56 -18.27
N ARG A 70 -7.51 8.14 -19.50
CA ARG A 70 -8.49 7.77 -20.54
C ARG A 70 -8.85 6.30 -20.45
N ASP A 71 -7.86 5.49 -20.09
CA ASP A 71 -7.92 4.06 -19.92
C ASP A 71 -6.74 3.62 -19.04
N THR A 72 -6.65 2.33 -18.78
CA THR A 72 -5.56 1.73 -17.99
C THR A 72 -4.20 1.76 -18.68
N ALA A 73 -4.12 1.95 -20.01
CA ALA A 73 -2.85 2.04 -20.73
C ALA A 73 -2.27 3.46 -20.70
N HIS A 74 -3.12 4.47 -20.50
CA HIS A 74 -2.72 5.86 -20.26
C HIS A 74 -2.23 6.10 -18.82
N ALA A 75 -2.74 5.34 -17.85
CA ALA A 75 -2.34 5.42 -16.44
C ALA A 75 -0.97 4.78 -16.19
#